data_AF-A0A968WJL1-F1
#
_entry.id   AF-A0A968WJL1-F1
#
_cell.length_a   1.000
_cell.length_b   1.000
_cell.length_c   1.000
_cell.angle_alpha   90.00
_cell.angle_beta   90.00
_cell.angle_gamma   90.00
#
_symmetry.space_group_name_H-M   'P 1'
#
loop_
_entity.id
_entity.type
_entity.pdbx_description
1 polymer ?
#
loop_
_entity_poly.entity_id
_entity_poly.type
_entity_poly.pdbx_seq_one_letter_code
_entity_poly.pdbx_strand_id
1 'polypeptide(L)'
;MLGHNLNHLQVYQFHLGIAHAAGKALIVYKAGNSDGSGKAALSHTGTLVGAAAAYAAAFEDAGAIATDTLESAMEIASLFAKTRAPTRGRGVGIMATSGGAGLINADKAEAHGLPLPGLAP
;
A
#
# COMPACT_ATOMS: atom_id res chain seq x y z
N MET A 1 34.94 -2.61 3.77
CA MET A 1 34.24 -2.33 5.03
C MET A 1 33.71 -0.89 5.00
N LEU A 2 32.54 -0.66 4.42
CA LEU A 2 31.84 0.63 4.54
C LEU A 2 30.49 0.33 5.18
N GLY A 3 30.46 0.39 6.52
CA GLY A 3 29.23 0.32 7.29
C GLY A 3 28.49 1.64 7.16
N HIS A 4 27.67 1.77 6.12
CA HIS A 4 26.69 2.85 6.06
C HIS A 4 25.60 2.53 7.09
N ASN A 5 25.59 3.30 8.19
CA ASN A 5 24.56 3.23 9.21
C ASN A 5 23.30 3.92 8.66
N LEU A 6 22.54 3.20 7.83
CA LEU A 6 21.32 3.70 7.22
C LEU A 6 20.28 3.91 8.32
N ASN A 7 19.70 5.10 8.39
CA ASN A 7 18.55 5.31 9.27
C ASN A 7 17.34 4.53 8.72
N HIS A 8 16.32 4.29 9.56
CA HIS A 8 15.16 3.49 9.18
C HIS A 8 14.53 3.93 7.85
N LEU A 9 14.45 5.24 7.56
CA LEU A 9 13.87 5.75 6.32
C LEU A 9 14.71 5.38 5.09
N GLN A 10 16.04 5.43 5.20
CA GLN A 10 16.94 5.01 4.14
C GLN A 10 16.87 3.49 3.87
N VAL A 11 16.64 2.70 4.92
CA VAL A 11 16.38 1.25 4.77
C VAL A 11 15.10 1.01 3.97
N TYR A 12 14.02 1.75 4.23
CA TYR A 12 12.79 1.61 3.46
C TYR A 12 12.97 2.00 1.99
N GLN A 13 13.59 3.14 1.72
CA GLN A 13 13.90 3.58 0.35
C GLN A 13 14.77 2.57 -0.41
N PHE A 14 15.73 1.93 0.26
CA PHE A 14 16.54 0.86 -0.33
C PHE A 14 15.72 -0.39 -0.68
N HIS A 15 14.90 -0.90 0.25
CA HIS A 15 14.04 -2.06 -0.01
C HIS A 15 13.00 -1.78 -1.09
N LEU A 16 12.51 -0.54 -1.16
CA LEU A 16 11.63 -0.04 -2.20
C LEU A 16 12.31 -0.08 -3.58
N GLY A 17 13.54 0.43 -3.67
CA GLY A 17 14.33 0.35 -4.90
C GLY A 17 14.53 -1.09 -5.39
N ILE A 18 14.79 -2.02 -4.48
CA ILE A 18 14.92 -3.45 -4.82
C ILE A 18 13.58 -4.04 -5.28
N ALA A 19 12.49 -3.78 -4.57
CA ALA A 19 11.17 -4.29 -4.92
C ALA A 19 10.73 -3.80 -6.30
N HIS A 20 10.89 -2.50 -6.56
CA HIS A 20 10.58 -1.89 -7.85
C HIS A 20 11.43 -2.47 -8.98
N ALA A 21 12.74 -2.58 -8.78
CA ALA A 21 13.64 -3.19 -9.78
C ALA A 21 13.29 -4.66 -10.08
N ALA A 22 12.70 -5.37 -9.12
CA ALA A 22 12.21 -6.73 -9.28
C ALA A 22 10.78 -6.82 -9.84
N GLY A 23 10.13 -5.70 -10.17
CA GLY A 23 8.74 -5.66 -10.64
C GLY A 23 7.73 -6.09 -9.58
N LYS A 24 8.05 -5.95 -8.29
CA LYS A 24 7.20 -6.32 -7.16
C LYS A 24 6.61 -5.08 -6.51
N ALA A 25 5.31 -5.13 -6.20
CA ALA A 25 4.67 -4.09 -5.40
C ALA A 25 5.15 -4.17 -3.94
N LEU A 26 5.38 -3.01 -3.31
CA LEU A 26 5.57 -2.93 -1.87
C LEU A 26 4.26 -2.48 -1.21
N ILE A 27 3.76 -3.31 -0.31
CA ILE A 27 2.55 -3.05 0.48
C ILE A 27 3.00 -2.89 1.93
N VAL A 28 2.56 -1.82 2.59
CA VAL A 28 3.05 -1.45 3.91
C VAL A 28 1.90 -1.22 4.87
N TYR A 29 1.88 -2.01 5.95
CA TYR A 29 1.12 -1.70 7.15
C TYR A 29 2.09 -1.21 8.23
N LYS A 30 1.88 0.01 8.73
CA LYS A 30 2.74 0.61 9.75
C LYS A 30 2.03 0.67 11.10
N ALA A 31 2.42 -0.21 12.01
CA ALA A 31 1.99 -0.15 13.40
C ALA A 31 2.68 1.00 14.17
N GLY A 32 2.07 1.49 15.26
CA GLY A 32 2.69 2.50 16.12
C GLY A 32 2.46 3.94 15.68
N ASN A 33 1.37 4.23 14.94
CA ASN A 33 1.08 5.58 14.44
C ASN A 33 0.43 6.50 15.50
N SER A 34 -0.11 5.93 16.58
CA SER A 34 -0.69 6.71 17.70
C SER A 34 0.30 6.83 18.85
N ASP A 35 0.15 7.85 19.69
CA ASP A 35 0.98 8.03 20.89
C ASP A 35 0.96 6.81 21.82
N GLY A 36 -0.23 6.22 22.00
CA GLY A 36 -0.39 5.02 22.84
C GLY A 36 0.36 3.82 22.27
N SER A 37 0.20 3.56 20.97
CA SER A 37 0.88 2.45 20.31
C SER A 37 2.39 2.70 20.14
N GLY A 38 2.81 3.94 19.95
CA GLY A 38 4.21 4.36 19.90
C GLY A 38 4.92 4.15 21.25
N LYS A 39 4.28 4.51 22.36
CA LYS A 39 4.79 4.21 23.72
C LYS A 39 4.87 2.70 23.97
N ALA A 40 3.83 1.96 23.61
CA ALA A 40 3.83 0.50 23.75
C ALA A 40 4.97 -0.16 22.94
N ALA A 41 5.19 0.29 21.70
CA ALA A 41 6.27 -0.19 20.85
C ALA A 41 7.66 0.16 21.41
N LEU A 42 7.83 1.36 21.99
CA LEU A 42 9.05 1.75 22.70
C LEU A 42 9.32 0.83 23.89
N SER A 43 8.31 0.54 24.71
CA SER A 43 8.46 -0.41 25.83
C SER A 43 8.76 -1.83 25.37
N HIS A 44 8.23 -2.27 24.23
CA HIS A 44 8.42 -3.62 23.72
C HIS A 44 9.78 -3.83 23.06
N THR A 45 10.22 -2.88 22.25
CA THR A 45 11.42 -3.02 21.40
C THR A 45 12.61 -2.18 21.88
N GLY A 46 12.41 -1.32 22.87
CA GLY A 46 13.42 -0.37 23.35
C GLY A 46 13.74 0.76 22.38
N THR A 47 13.04 0.85 21.24
CA THR A 47 13.33 1.81 20.16
C THR A 47 12.17 2.77 19.94
N LEU A 48 12.48 4.05 19.75
CA LEU A 48 11.49 5.08 19.48
C LEU A 48 10.90 4.89 18.08
N VAL A 49 9.57 4.80 18.01
CA VAL A 49 8.87 4.70 16.73
C VAL A 49 8.96 6.05 16.01
N GLY A 50 9.52 6.05 14.81
CA GLY A 50 9.61 7.27 14.00
C GLY A 50 8.23 7.85 13.67
N ALA A 51 8.20 9.16 13.45
CA ALA A 51 6.96 9.93 13.25
C ALA A 51 6.12 9.37 12.09
N ALA A 52 4.81 9.22 12.32
CA ALA A 52 3.87 8.70 11.32
C ALA A 52 3.90 9.53 10.02
N ALA A 53 3.94 10.86 10.13
CA ALA A 53 4.01 11.75 8.97
C ALA A 53 5.29 11.57 8.14
N ALA A 54 6.44 11.33 8.79
CA ALA A 54 7.69 11.10 8.08
C ALA A 54 7.68 9.77 7.32
N TYR A 55 7.06 8.74 7.90
CA TYR A 55 6.85 7.46 7.21
C TYR A 55 5.85 7.57 6.07
N ALA A 56 4.74 8.28 6.27
CA ALA A 56 3.74 8.50 5.22
C ALA A 56 4.36 9.18 3.99
N ALA A 57 5.10 10.27 4.19
CA ALA A 57 5.81 10.94 3.12
C ALA A 57 6.83 10.02 2.42
N ALA A 58 7.61 9.25 3.19
CA ALA A 58 8.57 8.32 2.62
C ALA A 58 7.92 7.19 1.80
N PHE A 59 6.75 6.69 2.24
CA PHE A 59 6.00 5.67 1.50
C PHE A 59 5.38 6.24 0.22
N GLU A 60 4.86 7.47 0.27
CA GLU A 60 4.32 8.18 -0.88
C GLU A 60 5.41 8.44 -1.94
N ASP A 61 6.53 9.05 -1.54
CA ASP A 61 7.66 9.33 -2.44
C ASP A 61 8.19 8.07 -3.14
N ALA A 62 8.10 6.93 -2.46
CA ALA A 62 8.58 5.66 -2.99
C ALA A 62 7.53 4.87 -3.79
N GLY A 63 6.30 5.36 -3.88
CA GLY A 63 5.19 4.65 -4.55
C GLY A 63 4.76 3.37 -3.84
N ALA A 64 4.94 3.28 -2.53
CA ALA A 64 4.45 2.16 -1.73
C ALA A 64 2.92 2.24 -1.56
N ILE A 65 2.27 1.08 -1.45
CA ILE A 65 0.84 1.00 -1.12
C ILE A 65 0.72 0.91 0.40
N ALA A 66 0.55 2.06 1.07
CA ALA A 66 0.34 2.11 2.51
C ALA A 66 -1.13 1.80 2.88
N THR A 67 -1.34 1.00 3.94
CA THR A 67 -2.68 0.64 4.44
C THR A 67 -2.84 0.98 5.91
N ASP A 68 -4.07 1.30 6.30
CA ASP A 68 -4.41 1.62 7.70
C ASP A 68 -4.65 0.37 8.56
N THR A 69 -4.96 -0.77 7.91
CA THR A 69 -5.24 -2.04 8.58
C THR A 69 -4.34 -3.15 8.04
N LEU A 70 -4.08 -4.15 8.88
CA LEU A 70 -3.33 -5.33 8.48
C LEU A 70 -4.15 -6.19 7.51
N GLU A 71 -5.46 -6.25 7.71
CA GLU A 71 -6.41 -6.97 6.87
C GLU A 71 -6.34 -6.46 5.42
N SER A 72 -6.40 -5.14 5.22
CA SER A 72 -6.28 -4.55 3.88
C SER A 72 -4.90 -4.82 3.26
N ALA A 73 -3.81 -4.81 4.05
CA ALA A 73 -2.49 -5.18 3.54
C ALA A 73 -2.48 -6.63 3.01
N MET A 74 -3.11 -7.56 3.74
CA MET A 74 -3.19 -8.96 3.34
C MET A 74 -4.09 -9.17 2.12
N GLU A 75 -5.22 -8.47 2.03
CA GLU A 75 -6.12 -8.53 0.88
C GLU A 75 -5.43 -8.02 -0.40
N ILE A 76 -4.75 -6.88 -0.31
CA ILE A 76 -3.98 -6.32 -1.43
C ILE A 76 -2.84 -7.28 -1.80
N ALA A 77 -2.11 -7.84 -0.84
CA ALA A 77 -1.05 -8.80 -1.11
C ALA A 77 -1.58 -10.05 -1.85
N SER A 78 -2.74 -10.56 -1.43
CA SER A 78 -3.43 -11.68 -2.08
C SER A 78 -3.83 -11.37 -3.53
N LEU A 79 -4.29 -10.14 -3.79
CA LEU A 79 -4.60 -9.67 -5.14
C LEU A 79 -3.34 -9.62 -6.02
N PHE A 80 -2.27 -8.97 -5.55
CA PHE A 80 -1.01 -8.83 -6.29
C PHE A 80 -0.28 -10.17 -6.50
N ALA A 81 -0.49 -11.15 -5.62
CA ALA A 81 0.05 -12.50 -5.79
C ALA A 81 -0.66 -13.29 -6.92
N LYS A 82 -1.91 -12.95 -7.24
CA LYS A 82 -2.77 -13.69 -8.20
C LYS A 82 -2.93 -12.97 -9.53
N THR A 83 -2.63 -11.69 -9.58
CA THR A 83 -2.87 -10.82 -10.73
C THR A 83 -1.58 -10.15 -11.17
N ARG A 84 -1.53 -9.72 -12.42
CA ARG A 84 -0.47 -8.85 -12.94
C ARG A 84 -1.05 -7.48 -13.19
N ALA A 85 -0.21 -6.44 -13.11
CA ALA A 85 -0.61 -5.10 -13.50
C ALA A 85 -1.20 -5.14 -14.92
N PRO A 86 -2.38 -4.54 -15.15
CA PRO A 86 -2.96 -4.44 -16.48
C PRO A 86 -1.97 -3.76 -17.42
N THR A 87 -1.66 -4.38 -18.56
CA THR A 87 -0.74 -3.80 -19.54
C THR A 87 -1.43 -2.89 -20.55
N ARG A 88 -2.77 -2.91 -20.58
CA ARG A 88 -3.64 -2.18 -21.51
C ARG A 88 -5.01 -1.89 -20.88
N GLY A 89 -5.67 -0.85 -21.34
CA GLY A 89 -7.04 -0.50 -20.94
C GLY A 89 -7.20 1.01 -20.70
N ARG A 90 -8.45 1.50 -20.78
CA ARG A 90 -8.81 2.89 -20.43
C ARG A 90 -9.47 3.00 -19.06
N GLY A 91 -9.64 1.88 -18.35
CA GLY A 91 -10.40 1.78 -17.11
C GLY A 91 -10.64 0.32 -16.72
N VAL A 92 -11.58 0.09 -15.81
CA VAL A 92 -11.97 -1.24 -15.30
C VAL A 92 -13.43 -1.54 -15.60
N GLY A 93 -13.76 -2.84 -15.70
CA GLY A 93 -15.13 -3.34 -15.79
C GLY A 93 -15.55 -4.00 -14.48
N ILE A 94 -16.82 -3.89 -14.09
CA ILE A 94 -17.37 -4.50 -12.88
C ILE A 94 -18.27 -5.66 -13.28
N MET A 95 -17.96 -6.85 -12.77
CA MET A 95 -18.82 -8.03 -12.84
C MET A 95 -19.25 -8.39 -11.42
N ALA A 96 -20.56 -8.36 -11.16
CA ALA A 96 -21.12 -8.56 -9.83
C ALA A 96 -22.33 -9.50 -9.87
N THR A 97 -22.51 -10.28 -8.81
CA THR A 97 -23.66 -11.19 -8.67
C THR A 97 -24.95 -10.49 -8.25
N SER A 98 -24.87 -9.22 -7.84
CA SER A 98 -26.02 -8.39 -7.47
C SER A 98 -25.82 -6.93 -7.86
N GLY A 99 -26.93 -6.21 -8.04
CA GLY A 99 -26.90 -4.77 -8.34
C GLY A 99 -26.27 -3.94 -7.23
N GLY A 100 -26.52 -4.29 -5.95
CA GLY A 100 -25.95 -3.58 -4.81
C GLY A 100 -24.42 -3.68 -4.75
N ALA A 101 -23.86 -4.86 -5.02
CA ALA A 101 -22.42 -5.02 -5.14
C ALA A 101 -21.86 -4.21 -6.34
N GLY A 102 -22.61 -4.12 -7.44
CA GLY A 102 -22.26 -3.27 -8.58
C GLY A 102 -22.13 -1.79 -8.18
N LEU A 103 -23.11 -1.26 -7.44
CA LEU A 103 -23.11 0.14 -6.97
C LEU A 103 -21.93 0.43 -6.02
N ILE A 104 -21.71 -0.43 -5.02
CA ILE A 104 -20.60 -0.25 -4.06
C ILE A 104 -19.24 -0.21 -4.79
N ASN A 105 -19.04 -1.08 -5.78
CA ASN A 105 -17.81 -1.08 -6.56
C ASN A 105 -17.71 0.15 -7.48
N ALA A 106 -18.82 0.63 -8.02
CA ALA A 106 -18.84 1.84 -8.83
C ALA A 106 -18.49 3.09 -8.01
N ASP A 107 -19.07 3.24 -6.82
CA ASP A 107 -18.76 4.34 -5.89
C ASP A 107 -17.26 4.33 -5.51
N LYS A 108 -16.69 3.15 -5.27
CA LYS A 108 -15.26 3.01 -4.99
C LYS A 108 -14.39 3.37 -6.19
N ALA A 109 -14.77 2.94 -7.40
CA ALA A 109 -14.05 3.33 -8.61
C ALA A 109 -14.04 4.86 -8.77
N GLU A 110 -15.17 5.53 -8.57
CA GLU A 110 -15.27 6.99 -8.64
C GLU A 110 -14.42 7.68 -7.57
N ALA A 111 -14.51 7.23 -6.31
CA ALA A 111 -13.71 7.79 -5.20
C ALA A 111 -12.19 7.68 -5.43
N HIS A 112 -11.74 6.70 -6.22
CA HIS A 112 -10.35 6.51 -6.58
C HIS A 112 -9.99 7.00 -7.99
N GLY A 113 -10.91 7.70 -8.68
CA GLY A 113 -10.68 8.22 -10.03
C GLY A 113 -10.45 7.14 -11.09
N LEU A 114 -10.94 5.93 -10.86
CA LEU A 114 -10.78 4.75 -11.70
C LEU A 114 -11.88 4.75 -12.78
N PRO A 115 -11.56 4.93 -14.07
CA PRO A 115 -12.58 5.06 -15.09
C PRO A 115 -13.37 3.75 -15.29
N LEU A 116 -14.69 3.87 -15.47
CA LEU A 116 -15.59 2.77 -15.81
C LEU A 116 -16.14 2.96 -17.23
N PRO A 117 -15.35 2.67 -18.29
CA PRO A 117 -15.82 2.83 -19.66
C PRO A 117 -16.96 1.86 -19.97
N GLY A 118 -17.88 2.28 -20.85
CA GLY A 118 -18.92 1.40 -21.37
C GLY A 118 -18.32 0.13 -21.95
N LEU A 119 -18.94 -1.01 -21.63
CA LEU A 119 -18.47 -2.31 -22.11
C LEU A 119 -18.65 -2.39 -23.64
N ALA A 120 -17.61 -2.84 -24.34
CA ALA A 120 -17.74 -3.16 -25.75
C ALA A 120 -18.69 -4.36 -25.92
N PRO A 121 -19.51 -4.39 -26.99
CA PRO A 121 -20.36 -5.53 -27.31
C PRO A 121 -19.56 -6.80 -27.63
#